data_AF-A0A9R1VXR4-F1
#
_entry.id   AF-A0A9R1VXR4-F1
#
_cell.length_a   1.000
_cell.length_b   1.000
_cell.length_c   1.000
_cell.angle_alpha   90.00
_cell.angle_beta   90.00
_cell.angle_gamma   90.00
#
_symmetry.space_group_name_H-M   'P 1'
#
loop_
_entity.id
_entity.type
_entity.pdbx_description
1 polymer ?
#
loop_
_entity_poly.entity_id
_entity_poly.type
_entity_poly.pdbx_seq_one_letter_code
_entity_poly.pdbx_strand_id
1 'polypeptide(L)'
;MKDSWGPLKALAVASVINGVGDVILCLYLSYGIAGATWATMVSQVVAGLMMIEALKDKGYNGYVIFVPSPTEPFQIFKLTGPVFIMMMSKVKFCSLLVYIATSMGTQTVVEH
;
A
#
# COMPACT_ATOMS: atom_id res chain seq x y z
N MET A 1 -15.08 19.39 -3.73
CA MET A 1 -14.73 18.21 -2.90
C MET A 1 -13.45 17.63 -3.48
N LYS A 2 -12.46 17.25 -2.67
CA LYS A 2 -11.30 16.48 -3.15
C LYS A 2 -11.85 15.23 -3.83
N ASP A 3 -11.48 14.99 -5.08
CA ASP A 3 -11.91 13.77 -5.76
C ASP A 3 -11.14 12.57 -5.20
N SER A 4 -11.74 11.98 -4.16
CA SER A 4 -11.28 10.75 -3.54
C SER A 4 -11.88 9.50 -4.21
N TRP A 5 -12.80 9.66 -5.16
CA TRP A 5 -13.59 8.55 -5.70
C TRP A 5 -12.77 7.69 -6.66
N GLY A 6 -11.98 8.31 -7.52
CA GLY A 6 -11.03 7.60 -8.41
C GLY A 6 -10.06 6.70 -7.61
N PRO A 7 -9.29 7.27 -6.66
CA PRO A 7 -8.39 6.48 -5.80
C PRO A 7 -9.11 5.41 -4.98
N LEU A 8 -10.30 5.71 -4.42
CA LEU A 8 -11.06 4.76 -3.62
C LEU A 8 -11.54 3.56 -4.45
N LYS A 9 -12.03 3.81 -5.68
CA LYS A 9 -12.44 2.75 -6.59
C LYS A 9 -11.27 1.86 -6.99
N ALA A 10 -10.12 2.45 -7.31
CA ALA A 10 -8.90 1.70 -7.64
C ALA A 10 -8.46 0.82 -6.45
N LEU A 11 -8.48 1.37 -5.24
CA LEU A 11 -8.15 0.63 -4.02
C LEU A 11 -9.11 -0.54 -3.79
N ALA A 12 -10.42 -0.31 -3.90
CA ALA A 12 -11.42 -1.35 -3.68
C ALA A 12 -11.26 -2.52 -4.67
N VAL A 13 -11.08 -2.22 -5.96
CA VAL A 13 -10.86 -3.25 -6.98
C VAL A 13 -9.56 -4.01 -6.72
N ALA A 14 -8.47 -3.32 -6.40
CA ALA A 14 -7.19 -3.96 -6.08
C ALA A 14 -7.28 -4.85 -4.84
N SER A 15 -8.00 -4.45 -3.79
CA SER A 15 -8.22 -5.29 -2.61
C SER A 15 -8.97 -6.59 -2.95
N VAL A 16 -9.99 -6.53 -3.81
CA VAL A 16 -10.70 -7.73 -4.27
C VAL A 16 -9.79 -8.64 -5.08
N ILE A 17 -9.02 -8.08 -6.03
CA ILE A 17 -8.07 -8.85 -6.84
C ILE A 17 -7.01 -9.52 -5.96
N ASN A 18 -6.46 -8.79 -4.98
CA ASN A 18 -5.46 -9.33 -4.07
C ASN A 18 -6.04 -10.50 -3.25
N GLY A 19 -7.20 -10.30 -2.60
CA GLY A 19 -7.81 -11.34 -1.78
C GLY A 19 -8.22 -12.59 -2.56
N VAL A 20 -8.77 -12.43 -3.77
CA VAL A 20 -9.08 -13.58 -4.66
C VAL A 20 -7.80 -14.26 -5.12
N GLY A 21 -6.78 -13.47 -5.48
CA GLY A 21 -5.46 -13.97 -5.86
C GLY A 21 -4.81 -14.79 -4.75
N ASP A 22 -4.87 -14.33 -3.49
CA ASP A 22 -4.36 -15.06 -2.33
C ASP A 22 -5.04 -16.42 -2.18
N VAL A 23 -6.37 -16.49 -2.30
CA VAL A 23 -7.10 -17.76 -2.22
C VAL A 23 -6.66 -18.72 -3.33
N ILE A 24 -6.61 -18.25 -4.57
CA ILE A 24 -6.30 -19.12 -5.72
C ILE A 24 -4.83 -19.54 -5.71
N LEU A 25 -3.91 -18.60 -5.60
CA LEU A 25 -2.47 -18.86 -5.73
C LEU A 25 -1.92 -19.57 -4.49
N CYS A 26 -2.34 -19.16 -3.29
CA CYS A 26 -1.81 -19.75 -2.06
C CYS A 26 -2.45 -21.11 -1.76
N LEU A 27 -3.78 -21.23 -1.89
CA LEU A 27 -4.50 -22.43 -1.44
C LEU A 27 -4.71 -23.44 -2.58
N TYR A 28 -5.23 -23.00 -3.73
CA TYR A 28 -5.56 -23.93 -4.83
C TYR A 28 -4.33 -24.37 -5.62
N LEU A 29 -3.41 -23.44 -5.92
CA LEU A 29 -2.18 -23.75 -6.65
C LEU A 29 -1.00 -24.10 -5.72
N SER A 30 -1.19 -23.99 -4.40
CA SER A 30 -0.18 -24.33 -3.39
C SER A 30 1.15 -23.56 -3.53
N TYR A 31 1.13 -22.33 -4.04
CA TYR A 31 2.33 -21.50 -4.16
C TYR A 31 2.70 -20.80 -2.83
N GLY A 32 1.85 -20.87 -1.81
CA GLY A 32 2.08 -20.29 -0.50
C GLY A 32 2.47 -18.81 -0.56
N ILE A 33 3.55 -18.43 0.12
CA ILE A 33 4.01 -17.03 0.22
C ILE A 33 4.36 -16.43 -1.15
N ALA A 34 4.90 -17.25 -2.07
CA ALA A 34 5.18 -16.79 -3.43
C ALA A 34 3.87 -16.40 -4.14
N GLY A 35 2.80 -17.18 -3.94
CA GLY A 35 1.46 -16.87 -4.44
C GLY A 35 0.94 -15.53 -3.94
N ALA A 36 1.04 -15.28 -2.63
CA ALA A 36 0.59 -14.01 -2.02
C ALA A 36 1.35 -12.80 -2.58
N THR A 37 2.65 -12.97 -2.86
CA THR A 37 3.48 -11.92 -3.46
C THR A 37 3.00 -11.58 -4.88
N TRP A 38 2.70 -12.59 -5.70
CA TRP A 38 2.15 -12.39 -7.05
C TRP A 38 0.75 -11.76 -7.04
N ALA A 39 -0.14 -12.21 -6.15
CA ALA A 39 -1.47 -11.64 -5.98
C ALA A 39 -1.38 -10.14 -5.65
N THR A 40 -0.52 -9.79 -4.70
CA THR A 40 -0.26 -8.40 -4.33
C THR A 40 0.30 -7.60 -5.50
N MET A 41 1.33 -8.10 -6.19
CA MET A 41 1.95 -7.39 -7.31
C MET A 41 0.93 -7.08 -8.41
N VAL A 42 0.14 -8.07 -8.84
CA VAL A 42 -0.88 -7.91 -9.87
C VAL A 42 -1.94 -6.90 -9.44
N SER A 43 -2.40 -6.95 -8.20
CA SER A 43 -3.39 -6.00 -7.68
C SER A 43 -2.91 -4.55 -7.76
N GLN A 44 -1.61 -4.30 -7.49
CA GLN A 44 -1.03 -2.95 -7.55
C GLN A 44 -0.84 -2.46 -8.98
N VAL A 45 -0.51 -3.35 -9.92
CA VAL A 45 -0.49 -3.01 -11.36
C VAL A 45 -1.87 -2.55 -11.81
N VAL A 46 -2.93 -3.28 -11.43
CA VAL A 46 -4.31 -2.90 -11.78
C VAL A 46 -4.70 -1.57 -11.13
N ALA A 47 -4.39 -1.37 -9.84
CA ALA A 47 -4.62 -0.09 -9.17
C ALA A 47 -3.93 1.08 -9.92
N GLY A 48 -2.68 0.88 -10.33
CA GLY A 48 -1.91 1.86 -11.10
C GLY A 48 -2.60 2.26 -12.40
N LEU A 49 -3.04 1.27 -13.19
CA LEU A 49 -3.76 1.50 -14.44
C LEU A 49 -5.07 2.26 -14.21
N MET A 50 -5.86 1.85 -13.21
CA MET A 50 -7.11 2.54 -12.86
C MET A 50 -6.88 3.97 -12.39
N MET A 51 -5.78 4.24 -11.68
CA MET A 51 -5.42 5.61 -11.29
C MET A 51 -5.01 6.46 -12.49
N ILE A 52 -4.27 5.90 -13.46
CA ILE A 52 -3.93 6.58 -14.72
C ILE A 52 -5.20 6.93 -15.51
N GLU A 53 -6.15 6.01 -15.61
CA GLU A 53 -7.44 6.26 -16.24
C GLU A 53 -8.24 7.35 -15.52
N ALA A 54 -8.31 7.31 -14.18
CA ALA A 54 -8.99 8.33 -13.39
C ALA A 54 -8.34 9.73 -13.54
N LEU A 55 -7.03 9.79 -13.80
CA LEU A 55 -6.33 11.04 -14.12
C LEU A 55 -6.64 11.52 -15.54
N LYS A 56 -6.68 10.59 -16.52
CA LYS A 56 -7.06 10.88 -17.91
C LYS A 56 -8.46 11.51 -18.00
N ASP A 57 -9.42 10.97 -17.25
CA ASP A 57 -10.80 11.49 -17.24
C ASP A 57 -10.91 12.92 -16.68
N LYS A 58 -9.86 13.40 -16.00
CA LYS A 58 -9.75 14.77 -15.48
C LYS A 58 -8.94 15.70 -16.38
N GLY A 59 -8.55 15.24 -17.57
CA GLY A 59 -7.75 16.00 -18.52
C GLY A 59 -6.23 15.99 -18.23
N TYR A 60 -5.75 15.18 -17.29
CA TYR A 60 -4.31 14.97 -17.12
C TYR A 60 -3.80 13.92 -18.10
N ASN A 61 -2.61 14.12 -18.64
CA ASN A 61 -1.95 13.08 -19.42
C ASN A 61 -1.15 12.16 -18.47
N GLY A 62 -1.80 11.09 -18.00
CA GLY A 62 -1.22 10.14 -17.04
C GLY A 62 -0.06 9.27 -17.58
N TYR A 63 0.27 9.40 -18.88
CA TYR A 63 1.38 8.68 -19.51
C TYR A 63 2.61 9.57 -19.78
N VAL A 64 2.58 10.86 -19.39
CA VAL A 64 3.74 11.74 -19.56
C VAL A 64 4.79 11.41 -18.50
N ILE A 65 5.92 10.90 -18.97
CA ILE A 65 7.13 10.76 -18.15
C ILE A 65 7.96 12.02 -18.38
N PHE A 66 8.16 12.80 -17.32
CA PHE A 66 8.98 14.01 -17.33
C PHE A 66 10.15 13.86 -16.36
N VAL A 67 11.36 14.26 -16.77
CA VAL A 67 12.53 14.27 -15.90
C VAL A 67 12.44 15.52 -15.01
N PRO A 68 12.32 15.38 -13.68
CA PRO A 68 12.11 16.52 -12.80
C PRO A 68 13.34 17.42 -12.76
N SER A 69 13.12 18.72 -12.49
CA SER A 69 14.22 19.64 -12.22
C SER A 69 14.90 19.28 -10.88
N PRO A 70 16.20 19.60 -10.66
CA PRO A 70 16.91 19.24 -9.44
C PRO A 70 16.28 19.79 -8.14
N THR A 71 15.46 20.84 -8.25
CA THR A 71 14.76 21.46 -7.13
C THR A 71 13.47 20.77 -6.73
N GLU A 72 12.80 20.09 -7.66
CA GLU A 72 11.52 19.42 -7.43
C GLU A 72 11.61 18.26 -6.42
N PRO A 73 12.59 17.34 -6.49
CA PRO A 73 12.76 16.29 -5.48
C PRO A 73 12.95 16.86 -4.08
N PHE A 74 13.66 17.98 -3.95
CA PHE A 74 13.89 18.63 -2.65
C PHE A 74 12.61 19.27 -2.10
N GLN A 75 11.77 19.84 -2.97
CA GLN A 75 10.45 20.35 -2.57
C GLN A 75 9.51 19.21 -2.15
N ILE A 76 9.50 18.11 -2.89
CA ILE A 76 8.74 16.90 -2.51
C ILE A 76 9.23 16.40 -1.16
N PHE A 77 10.55 16.27 -0.95
CA PHE A 77 11.13 15.82 0.30
C PHE A 77 10.81 16.74 1.49
N LYS A 78 10.81 18.06 1.30
CA LYS A 78 10.38 19.01 2.34
C LYS A 78 8.95 18.76 2.81
N LEU A 79 8.08 18.32 1.90
CA LEU A 79 6.67 18.03 2.21
C LEU A 79 6.48 16.61 2.77
N THR A 80 7.11 15.60 2.17
CA THR A 80 6.92 14.18 2.54
C THR A 80 7.84 13.69 3.64
N GLY A 81 8.98 14.35 3.88
CA GLY A 81 9.95 14.00 4.91
C GLY A 81 9.35 13.93 6.32
N PRO A 82 8.62 14.95 6.79
CA PRO A 82 7.93 14.88 8.09
C PRO A 82 6.92 13.73 8.17
N VAL A 83 6.15 13.50 7.09
CA VAL A 83 5.17 12.41 7.01
C VAL A 83 5.86 11.05 7.07
N PHE A 84 7.01 10.91 6.42
CA PHE A 84 7.83 9.70 6.46
C PHE A 84 8.34 9.42 7.87
N ILE A 85 8.91 10.41 8.56
CA ILE A 85 9.38 10.26 9.95
C ILE A 85 8.23 9.84 10.87
N MET A 86 7.06 10.47 10.72
CA MET A 86 5.86 10.12 11.48
C MET A 86 5.46 8.65 11.25
N MET A 87 5.39 8.21 9.99
CA MET A 87 4.97 6.84 9.67
C MET A 87 5.99 5.79 10.13
N MET A 88 7.29 6.07 10.00
CA MET A 88 8.36 5.20 10.51
C MET A 88 8.35 5.12 12.04
N SER A 89 8.05 6.22 12.71
CA SER A 89 7.91 6.23 14.18
C SER A 89 6.73 5.37 14.61
N LYS A 90 5.59 5.45 13.90
CA LYS A 90 4.43 4.60 14.14
C LYS A 90 4.76 3.11 13.98
N VAL A 91 5.46 2.73 12.91
CA VAL A 91 5.88 1.34 12.69
C VAL A 91 6.76 0.85 13.84
N LYS A 92 7.80 1.61 14.22
CA LYS A 92 8.69 1.25 15.34
C LYS A 92 7.93 1.09 16.65
N PHE A 93 7.00 2.01 16.93
CA PHE A 93 6.19 1.97 18.14
C PHE A 93 5.32 0.70 18.19
N CYS A 94 4.60 0.38 17.11
CA CYS A 94 3.81 -0.85 17.03
C CYS A 94 4.69 -2.11 17.18
N SER A 95 5.87 -2.14 16.55
CA SER A 95 6.80 -3.26 16.70
C SER A 95 7.29 -3.42 18.14
N LEU A 96 7.55 -2.32 18.86
CA LEU A 96 7.95 -2.36 20.27
C LEU A 96 6.82 -2.91 21.16
N LEU A 97 5.58 -2.48 20.93
CA LEU A 97 4.42 -3.01 21.65
C LEU A 97 4.27 -4.52 21.45
N VAL A 98 4.38 -4.99 20.21
CA VAL A 98 4.30 -6.42 19.89
C VAL A 98 5.45 -7.18 20.54
N TYR A 99 6.66 -6.64 20.53
CA TYR A 99 7.82 -7.26 21.17
C TYR A 99 7.61 -7.43 22.69
N ILE A 100 7.15 -6.38 23.38
CA ILE A 100 6.84 -6.43 24.82
C ILE A 100 5.70 -7.42 25.09
N ALA A 101 4.62 -7.36 24.32
CA ALA A 101 3.50 -8.29 24.48
C ALA A 101 3.92 -9.76 24.30
N THR A 102 4.79 -10.03 23.32
CA THR A 102 5.28 -11.40 23.05
C THR A 102 6.25 -11.88 24.13
N SER A 103 7.05 -10.99 24.72
CA SER A 103 8.02 -11.37 25.78
C SER A 103 7.38 -11.62 27.15
N MET A 104 6.17 -11.12 27.40
CA MET A 104 5.42 -11.32 28.64
C MET A 104 4.76 -12.70 28.78
N GLY A 105 4.83 -13.56 27.74
CA GLY A 105 4.21 -14.89 27.74
C GLY A 105 2.68 -14.85 27.52
N THR A 106 2.13 -15.92 26.93
CA THR A 106 0.76 -15.97 26.41
C THR A 106 -0.35 -15.80 27.45
N GLN A 107 -0.08 -16.10 28.73
CA GLN A 107 -1.07 -16.05 29.81
C GLN A 107 -1.48 -14.61 30.16
N THR A 108 -0.53 -13.67 30.19
CA THR A 108 -0.77 -12.29 30.63
C THR A 108 -1.44 -11.40 29.57
N VAL A 109 -1.45 -11.81 28.29
CA VAL A 109 -1.99 -11.03 27.17
C VAL A 109 -3.45 -11.41 26.85
N VAL A 110 -3.90 -12.60 27.24
CA VAL A 110 -5.26 -13.11 26.97
C VAL A 110 -6.25 -12.76 28.09
N GLU A 111 -5.78 -12.33 29.27
CA GLU A 111 -6.62 -11.99 30.43
C GLU A 111 -7.24 -10.57 30.41
N HIS A 112 -7.09 -9.79 29.34
CA HIS A 112 -7.71 -8.47 29.20
C HIS A 112 -8.57 -8.31 27.93
#